data_AF-A0A5J5CR74-F1
#
_entry.id   AF-A0A5J5CR74-F1
#
_cell.length_a   1.000
_cell.length_b   1.000
_cell.length_c   1.000
_cell.angle_alpha   90.00
_cell.angle_beta   90.00
_cell.angle_gamma   90.00
#
_symmetry.space_group_name_H-M   'P 1'
#
loop_
_entity.id
_entity.type
_entity.pdbx_description
1 polymer ?
#
loop_
_entity_poly.entity_id
_entity_poly.type
_entity_poly.pdbx_seq_one_letter_code
_entity_poly.pdbx_strand_id
1 'polypeptide(L)'
;MAEGFSTRMKREDQEMNLKMSAVVVVHGGAWAIPDDLAKASVDGVKVAACEGFSVLRGGGSALDAVEAAVRALEENTVFNAGHGAALNADGEVELDAIIMDGRTLTSGAVSSVKNIANPVSLARAVMEKTSHIMLTSRGANLFAESIGVATVPTDTLVTEYERKEWEKHKNYLTGVMQDFNCQ
;
A
#
# COMPACT_ATOMS: atom_id res chain seq x y z
N MET A 1 -7.62 -5.26 58.44
CA MET A 1 -8.31 -4.66 57.28
C MET A 1 -7.37 -4.17 56.15
N ALA A 2 -6.04 -4.42 56.20
CA ALA A 2 -5.12 -3.92 55.16
C ALA A 2 -4.74 -4.96 54.08
N GLU A 3 -4.93 -6.27 54.33
CA GLU A 3 -4.51 -7.31 53.38
C GLU A 3 -5.47 -7.53 52.20
N GLY A 4 -6.75 -7.14 52.34
CA GLY A 4 -7.75 -7.27 51.28
C GLY A 4 -7.62 -6.25 50.14
N PHE A 5 -6.98 -5.09 50.39
CA PHE A 5 -6.89 -4.00 49.41
C PHE A 5 -5.72 -4.21 48.43
N SER A 6 -4.57 -4.64 48.94
CA SER A 6 -3.38 -4.98 48.13
C SER A 6 -3.62 -6.17 47.19
N THR A 7 -4.39 -7.15 47.66
CA THR A 7 -4.74 -8.34 46.86
C THR A 7 -5.81 -8.04 45.79
N ARG A 8 -6.59 -6.96 45.96
CA ARG A 8 -7.59 -6.49 44.99
C ARG A 8 -6.95 -5.62 43.89
N MET A 9 -6.02 -4.73 44.23
CA MET A 9 -5.21 -4.00 43.23
C MET A 9 -4.37 -4.94 42.36
N LYS A 10 -3.77 -6.00 42.94
CA LYS A 10 -3.03 -7.00 42.14
C LYS A 10 -3.93 -7.84 41.22
N ARG A 11 -5.22 -8.00 41.53
CA ARG A 11 -6.19 -8.66 40.64
C ARG A 11 -6.67 -7.72 39.54
N GLU A 12 -6.92 -6.45 39.85
CA GLU A 12 -7.31 -5.44 38.87
C GLU A 12 -6.17 -5.15 37.85
N ASP A 13 -4.90 -5.14 38.29
CA ASP A 13 -3.73 -5.01 37.40
C ASP A 13 -3.46 -6.28 36.56
N GLN A 14 -3.94 -7.45 37.00
CA GLN A 14 -3.86 -8.70 36.23
C GLN A 14 -5.01 -8.86 35.22
N GLU A 15 -6.03 -8.01 35.27
CA GLU A 15 -7.27 -8.13 34.48
C GLU A 15 -7.36 -7.14 33.30
N MET A 16 -6.35 -6.31 33.06
CA MET A 16 -6.24 -5.43 31.88
C MET A 16 -5.04 -5.69 30.97
N ASN A 17 -4.38 -6.84 31.10
CA ASN A 17 -3.52 -7.35 30.02
C ASN A 17 -4.37 -8.12 28.98
N LEU A 18 -5.44 -7.49 28.49
CA LEU A 18 -6.00 -7.85 27.19
C LEU A 18 -4.92 -7.50 26.18
N LYS A 19 -4.03 -8.47 25.91
CA LYS A 19 -3.12 -8.44 24.78
C LYS A 19 -4.03 -8.30 23.56
N MET A 20 -4.28 -7.06 23.14
CA MET A 20 -5.16 -6.77 22.00
C MET A 20 -4.71 -7.67 20.86
N SER A 21 -5.59 -8.56 20.42
CA SER A 21 -5.29 -9.42 19.28
C SER A 21 -5.14 -8.49 18.08
N ALA A 22 -3.90 -8.31 17.62
CA ALA A 22 -3.64 -7.47 16.47
C ALA A 22 -4.32 -8.09 15.24
N VAL A 23 -4.93 -7.25 14.41
CA VAL A 23 -5.59 -7.66 13.18
C VAL A 23 -5.02 -6.80 12.06
N VAL A 24 -4.70 -7.44 10.94
CA VAL A 24 -4.37 -6.77 9.68
C VAL A 24 -5.39 -7.20 8.63
N VAL A 25 -5.86 -6.24 7.85
CA VAL A 25 -6.77 -6.47 6.74
C VAL A 25 -6.15 -5.86 5.51
N VAL A 26 -6.17 -6.58 4.39
CA VAL A 26 -5.54 -6.19 3.13
C VAL A 26 -6.55 -6.42 2.00
N HIS A 27 -6.54 -5.56 0.98
CA HIS A 27 -7.28 -5.76 -0.26
C HIS A 27 -6.34 -5.56 -1.47
N GLY A 28 -6.64 -6.25 -2.57
CA GLY A 28 -5.91 -6.12 -3.85
C GLY A 28 -6.65 -5.29 -4.91
N GLY A 29 -7.77 -4.66 -4.53
CA GLY A 29 -8.67 -3.94 -5.46
C GLY A 29 -10.00 -4.66 -5.64
N ALA A 30 -10.95 -4.01 -6.34
CA ALA A 30 -12.30 -4.52 -6.57
C ALA A 30 -12.71 -4.30 -8.03
N TRP A 31 -12.78 -5.37 -8.80
CA TRP A 31 -13.15 -5.36 -10.22
C TRP A 31 -13.52 -6.77 -10.71
N ALA A 32 -13.86 -6.92 -11.99
CA ALA A 32 -14.15 -8.21 -12.62
C ALA A 32 -12.84 -8.98 -12.91
N ILE A 33 -12.22 -9.52 -11.85
CA ILE A 33 -10.95 -10.25 -11.93
C ILE A 33 -11.08 -11.45 -12.88
N PRO A 34 -10.27 -11.54 -13.95
CA PRO A 34 -10.21 -12.68 -14.85
C PRO A 34 -9.91 -13.99 -14.13
N ASP A 35 -10.49 -15.09 -14.59
CA ASP A 35 -10.34 -16.41 -13.96
C ASP A 35 -8.86 -16.87 -13.85
N ASP A 36 -8.03 -16.50 -14.82
CA ASP A 36 -6.60 -16.80 -14.85
C ASP A 36 -5.80 -15.99 -13.81
N LEU A 37 -6.28 -14.82 -13.40
CA LEU A 37 -5.69 -13.99 -12.36
C LEU A 37 -6.26 -14.26 -10.96
N ALA A 38 -7.42 -14.92 -10.84
CA ALA A 38 -8.14 -15.09 -9.59
C ALA A 38 -7.28 -15.77 -8.50
N LYS A 39 -6.60 -16.87 -8.85
CA LYS A 39 -5.74 -17.59 -7.89
C LYS A 39 -4.55 -16.73 -7.46
N ALA A 40 -3.87 -16.09 -8.42
CA ALA A 40 -2.71 -15.26 -8.15
C ALA A 40 -3.07 -14.04 -7.27
N SER A 41 -4.24 -13.45 -7.50
CA SER A 41 -4.79 -12.35 -6.70
C SER A 41 -5.04 -12.77 -5.24
N VAL A 42 -5.67 -13.93 -5.03
CA VAL A 42 -5.92 -14.47 -3.68
C VAL A 42 -4.62 -14.80 -2.96
N ASP A 43 -3.65 -15.40 -3.66
CA ASP A 43 -2.35 -15.73 -3.06
C ASP A 43 -1.56 -14.46 -2.73
N GLY A 44 -1.59 -13.44 -3.59
CA GLY A 44 -0.94 -12.16 -3.38
C GLY A 44 -1.45 -11.42 -2.13
N VAL A 45 -2.77 -11.32 -1.93
CA VAL A 45 -3.31 -10.67 -0.72
C VAL A 45 -3.02 -11.46 0.55
N LYS A 46 -2.92 -12.81 0.47
CA LYS A 46 -2.48 -13.64 1.60
C LYS A 46 -1.02 -13.36 1.97
N VAL A 47 -0.14 -13.26 0.99
CA VAL A 47 1.27 -12.89 1.21
C VAL A 47 1.34 -11.52 1.88
N ALA A 48 0.67 -10.51 1.33
CA ALA A 48 0.66 -9.17 1.91
C ALA A 48 0.10 -9.13 3.35
N ALA A 49 -0.97 -9.87 3.62
CA ALA A 49 -1.51 -10.01 4.98
C ALA A 49 -0.51 -10.70 5.92
N CYS A 50 0.20 -11.73 5.46
CA CYS A 50 1.24 -12.40 6.22
C CYS A 50 2.43 -11.49 6.52
N GLU A 51 2.88 -10.67 5.57
CA GLU A 51 3.97 -9.70 5.75
C GLU A 51 3.61 -8.68 6.84
N GLY A 52 2.45 -8.03 6.71
CA GLY A 52 1.96 -7.10 7.73
C GLY A 52 1.75 -7.76 9.10
N PHE A 53 1.18 -8.97 9.13
CA PHE A 53 0.96 -9.69 10.39
C PHE A 53 2.27 -10.12 11.05
N SER A 54 3.32 -10.42 10.27
CA SER A 54 4.63 -10.80 10.80
C SER A 54 5.28 -9.65 11.54
N VAL A 55 5.14 -8.42 11.05
CA VAL A 55 5.57 -7.20 11.76
C VAL A 55 4.85 -7.06 13.11
N LEU A 56 3.52 -7.19 13.13
CA LEU A 56 2.73 -7.13 14.36
C LEU A 56 3.11 -8.22 15.36
N ARG A 57 3.30 -9.46 14.88
CA ARG A 57 3.73 -10.59 15.70
C ARG A 57 5.13 -10.35 16.30
N GLY A 58 6.00 -9.68 15.57
CA GLY A 58 7.32 -9.24 16.02
C GLY A 58 7.32 -8.07 17.00
N GLY A 59 6.15 -7.49 17.32
CA GLY A 59 6.03 -6.33 18.19
C GLY A 59 6.24 -4.99 17.49
N GLY A 60 6.25 -4.97 16.15
CA GLY A 60 6.28 -3.74 15.35
C GLY A 60 4.98 -2.93 15.47
N SER A 61 5.01 -1.69 15.00
CA SER A 61 3.83 -0.81 15.06
C SER A 61 2.80 -1.15 13.98
N ALA A 62 1.57 -0.66 14.15
CA ALA A 62 0.53 -0.74 13.11
C ALA A 62 0.98 -0.04 11.81
N LEU A 63 1.74 1.06 11.94
CA LEU A 63 2.27 1.80 10.81
C LEU A 63 3.30 0.99 10.01
N ASP A 64 4.22 0.30 10.71
CA ASP A 64 5.20 -0.59 10.07
C ASP A 64 4.50 -1.77 9.39
N ALA A 65 3.45 -2.30 10.01
CA ALA A 65 2.70 -3.44 9.49
C ALA A 65 1.96 -3.11 8.19
N VAL A 66 1.30 -1.95 8.10
CA VAL A 66 0.59 -1.55 6.88
C VAL A 66 1.56 -1.18 5.76
N GLU A 67 2.70 -0.55 6.07
CA GLU A 67 3.74 -0.31 5.07
C GLU A 67 4.26 -1.62 4.49
N ALA A 68 4.60 -2.60 5.34
CA ALA A 68 5.08 -3.91 4.88
C ALA A 68 4.05 -4.64 4.01
N ALA A 69 2.77 -4.64 4.41
CA ALA A 69 1.71 -5.26 3.65
C ALA A 69 1.53 -4.60 2.27
N VAL A 70 1.54 -3.25 2.20
CA VAL A 70 1.37 -2.53 0.93
C VAL A 70 2.60 -2.69 0.04
N ARG A 71 3.82 -2.65 0.58
CA ARG A 71 5.04 -2.94 -0.20
C ARG A 71 4.98 -4.31 -0.88
N ALA A 72 4.47 -5.33 -0.18
CA ALA A 72 4.28 -6.66 -0.76
C ALA A 72 3.25 -6.69 -1.90
N LEU A 73 2.25 -5.80 -1.87
CA LEU A 73 1.34 -5.61 -3.01
C LEU A 73 2.02 -4.86 -4.15
N GLU A 74 2.77 -3.79 -3.87
CA GLU A 74 3.52 -2.99 -4.86
C GLU A 74 4.65 -3.75 -5.55
N GLU A 75 5.20 -4.79 -4.92
CA GLU A 75 6.21 -5.66 -5.52
C GLU A 75 5.57 -6.80 -6.34
N ASN A 76 4.26 -7.00 -6.23
CA ASN A 76 3.54 -8.08 -6.89
C ASN A 76 2.81 -7.57 -8.14
N THR A 77 3.34 -7.97 -9.30
CA THR A 77 2.87 -7.63 -10.65
C THR A 77 1.40 -7.93 -10.97
N VAL A 78 0.70 -8.67 -10.11
CA VAL A 78 -0.74 -8.97 -10.26
C VAL A 78 -1.61 -7.77 -9.87
N PHE A 79 -1.09 -6.86 -9.05
CA PHE A 79 -1.87 -5.73 -8.54
C PHE A 79 -1.50 -4.43 -9.26
N ASN A 80 -2.50 -3.57 -9.42
CA ASN A 80 -2.33 -2.22 -9.96
C ASN A 80 -1.73 -1.28 -8.89
N ALA A 81 -0.48 -1.50 -8.53
CA ALA A 81 0.33 -0.66 -7.65
C ALA A 81 1.82 -1.00 -7.84
N GLY A 82 2.71 -0.01 -7.79
CA GLY A 82 4.15 -0.26 -7.94
C GLY A 82 4.48 -0.98 -9.26
N HIS A 83 5.00 -2.20 -9.17
CA HIS A 83 5.20 -3.12 -10.29
C HIS A 83 3.86 -3.77 -10.67
N GLY A 84 3.44 -3.60 -11.93
CA GLY A 84 2.10 -4.01 -12.37
C GLY A 84 1.09 -2.87 -12.38
N ALA A 85 1.54 -1.63 -12.19
CA ALA A 85 0.68 -0.47 -12.31
C ALA A 85 0.15 -0.28 -13.73
N ALA A 86 -1.12 0.11 -13.80
CA ALA A 86 -1.77 0.49 -15.03
C ALA A 86 -1.10 1.72 -15.65
N LEU A 87 -1.17 1.78 -16.98
CA LEU A 87 -0.57 2.86 -17.75
C LEU A 87 -1.56 4.01 -17.96
N ASN A 88 -1.06 5.24 -17.87
CA ASN A 88 -1.84 6.44 -18.18
C ASN A 88 -2.10 6.57 -19.70
N ALA A 89 -2.77 7.65 -20.13
CA ALA A 89 -3.11 7.85 -21.55
C ALA A 89 -1.89 7.88 -22.49
N ASP A 90 -0.73 8.27 -21.99
CA ASP A 90 0.53 8.34 -22.72
C ASP A 90 1.34 7.03 -22.65
N GLY A 91 0.82 6.01 -21.96
CA GLY A 91 1.50 4.72 -21.80
C GLY A 91 2.56 4.71 -20.69
N GLU A 92 2.50 5.67 -19.77
CA GLU A 92 3.47 5.82 -18.68
C GLU A 92 2.90 5.38 -17.33
N VAL A 93 3.78 4.96 -16.42
CA VAL A 93 3.43 4.66 -15.02
C VAL A 93 3.52 5.91 -14.18
N GLU A 94 2.42 6.26 -13.53
CA GLU A 94 2.32 7.33 -12.54
C GLU A 94 1.61 6.77 -11.30
N LEU A 95 2.28 6.88 -10.15
CA LEU A 95 1.85 6.20 -8.94
C LEU A 95 1.43 7.18 -7.86
N ASP A 96 0.43 6.77 -7.08
CA ASP A 96 -0.09 7.48 -5.93
C ASP A 96 -0.04 6.57 -4.70
N ALA A 97 0.24 7.13 -3.52
CA ALA A 97 0.13 6.41 -2.25
C ALA A 97 -0.06 7.36 -1.07
N ILE A 98 -0.71 6.85 -0.02
CA ILE A 98 -0.93 7.55 1.24
C ILE A 98 -0.78 6.58 2.41
N ILE A 99 -0.27 7.07 3.54
CA ILE A 99 -0.19 6.35 4.80
C ILE A 99 -0.51 7.30 5.96
N MET A 100 -1.12 6.76 7.03
CA MET A 100 -1.58 7.54 8.19
C MET A 100 -1.40 6.76 9.50
N ASP A 101 -0.90 7.42 10.54
CA ASP A 101 -0.91 6.91 11.91
C ASP A 101 -2.18 7.38 12.63
N GLY A 102 -3.10 6.45 12.92
CA GLY A 102 -4.35 6.74 13.62
C GLY A 102 -4.19 7.23 15.06
N ARG A 103 -3.04 7.02 15.71
CA ARG A 103 -2.79 7.50 17.08
C ARG A 103 -2.52 9.01 17.12
N THR A 104 -1.81 9.51 16.12
CA THR A 104 -1.33 10.91 16.08
C THR A 104 -2.00 11.74 15.00
N LEU A 105 -2.74 11.10 14.09
CA LEU A 105 -3.28 11.68 12.86
C LEU A 105 -2.21 12.22 11.90
N THR A 106 -0.93 11.89 12.14
CA THR A 106 0.13 12.21 11.19
C THR A 106 -0.08 11.40 9.92
N SER A 107 0.19 12.01 8.76
CA SER A 107 -0.05 11.41 7.46
C SER A 107 0.99 11.88 6.46
N GLY A 108 1.22 11.06 5.45
CA GLY A 108 2.06 11.39 4.32
C GLY A 108 1.51 10.78 3.04
N ALA A 109 1.67 11.49 1.94
CA ALA A 109 1.14 11.11 0.64
C ALA A 109 2.05 11.56 -0.48
N VAL A 110 2.03 10.80 -1.57
CA VAL A 110 2.60 11.17 -2.85
C VAL A 110 1.59 10.94 -3.96
N SER A 111 1.66 11.77 -5.01
CA SER A 111 0.92 11.52 -6.25
C SER A 111 1.74 11.75 -7.50
N SER A 112 1.37 11.07 -8.57
CA SER A 112 2.00 11.12 -9.89
C SER A 112 3.51 10.94 -9.84
N VAL A 113 4.01 10.11 -8.92
CA VAL A 113 5.44 9.81 -8.83
C VAL A 113 5.81 8.79 -9.90
N LYS A 114 6.98 9.01 -10.51
CA LYS A 114 7.56 8.11 -11.51
C LYS A 114 8.81 7.45 -10.94
N ASN A 115 9.18 6.28 -11.46
CA ASN A 115 10.47 5.64 -11.15
C ASN A 115 10.67 5.24 -9.68
N ILE A 116 9.58 5.11 -8.91
CA ILE A 116 9.62 4.70 -7.50
C ILE A 116 8.97 3.33 -7.39
N ALA A 117 9.73 2.32 -6.96
CA ALA A 117 9.23 0.96 -6.78
C ALA A 117 8.15 0.84 -5.70
N ASN A 118 8.31 1.58 -4.59
CA ASN A 118 7.40 1.53 -3.45
C ASN A 118 6.90 2.93 -3.05
N PRO A 119 5.88 3.45 -3.73
CA PRO A 119 5.24 4.72 -3.40
C PRO A 119 4.79 4.86 -1.93
N VAL A 120 4.32 3.78 -1.28
CA VAL A 120 3.90 3.82 0.14
C VAL A 120 5.04 4.19 1.07
N SER A 121 6.26 3.71 0.81
CA SER A 121 7.44 4.05 1.60
C SER A 121 7.86 5.50 1.37
N LEU A 122 7.68 6.03 0.16
CA LEU A 122 7.91 7.45 -0.10
C LEU A 122 6.85 8.32 0.59
N ALA A 123 5.58 7.90 0.59
CA ALA A 123 4.50 8.55 1.35
C ALA A 123 4.83 8.59 2.85
N ARG A 124 5.32 7.49 3.42
CA ARG A 124 5.82 7.46 4.81
C ARG A 124 6.98 8.42 5.03
N ALA A 125 7.91 8.50 4.09
CA ALA A 125 9.01 9.46 4.19
C ALA A 125 8.53 10.91 4.16
N VAL A 126 7.48 11.24 3.40
CA VAL A 126 6.85 12.58 3.44
C VAL A 126 6.33 12.88 4.85
N MET A 127 5.62 11.93 5.46
CA MET A 127 5.09 12.05 6.83
C MET A 127 6.19 12.28 7.87
N GLU A 128 7.31 11.55 7.78
CA GLU A 128 8.34 11.53 8.82
C GLU A 128 9.45 12.57 8.62
N LYS A 129 9.69 13.01 7.38
CA LYS A 129 10.87 13.85 7.03
C LYS A 129 10.51 15.23 6.50
N THR A 130 9.23 15.59 6.46
CA THR A 130 8.79 16.92 5.99
C THR A 130 7.77 17.54 6.94
N SER A 131 7.54 18.84 6.80
CA SER A 131 6.43 19.56 7.45
C SER A 131 5.14 19.56 6.63
N HIS A 132 5.05 18.71 5.60
CA HIS A 132 3.94 18.65 4.65
C HIS A 132 3.28 17.28 4.68
N ILE A 133 2.01 17.21 4.27
CA ILE A 133 1.26 15.96 4.20
C ILE A 133 1.40 15.33 2.81
N MET A 134 1.49 16.12 1.74
CA MET A 134 1.44 15.61 0.38
C MET A 134 2.45 16.32 -0.51
N LEU A 135 3.20 15.54 -1.29
CA LEU A 135 4.01 16.01 -2.40
C LEU A 135 3.50 15.41 -3.71
N THR A 136 3.70 16.09 -4.83
CA THR A 136 3.18 15.61 -6.12
C THR A 136 4.22 15.73 -7.23
N SER A 137 4.15 14.79 -8.17
CA SER A 137 4.89 14.76 -9.43
C SER A 137 6.38 15.06 -9.23
N ARG A 138 6.95 15.96 -10.03
CA ARG A 138 8.35 16.40 -9.95
C ARG A 138 8.79 16.77 -8.53
N GLY A 139 7.93 17.41 -7.74
CA GLY A 139 8.27 17.80 -6.36
C GLY A 139 8.49 16.58 -5.45
N ALA A 140 7.63 15.57 -5.56
CA ALA A 140 7.78 14.30 -4.83
C ALA A 140 9.01 13.52 -5.31
N ASN A 141 9.31 13.50 -6.61
CA ASN A 141 10.51 12.87 -7.16
C ASN A 141 11.81 13.54 -6.69
N LEU A 142 11.87 14.87 -6.69
CA LEU A 142 13.02 15.62 -6.15
C LEU A 142 13.21 15.35 -4.65
N PHE A 143 12.11 15.25 -3.91
CA PHE A 143 12.17 14.86 -2.50
C PHE A 143 12.74 13.43 -2.35
N ALA A 144 12.25 12.46 -3.12
CA ALA A 144 12.76 11.10 -3.12
C ALA A 144 14.27 11.04 -3.36
N GLU A 145 14.76 11.77 -4.37
CA GLU A 145 16.19 11.91 -4.67
C GLU A 145 16.96 12.52 -3.48
N SER A 146 16.43 13.59 -2.88
CA SER A 146 17.08 14.29 -1.77
C SER A 146 17.28 13.43 -0.51
N ILE A 147 16.45 12.41 -0.32
CA ILE A 147 16.55 11.46 0.80
C ILE A 147 17.17 10.12 0.41
N GLY A 148 17.66 9.98 -0.83
CA GLY A 148 18.35 8.79 -1.33
C GLY A 148 17.44 7.58 -1.61
N VAL A 149 16.17 7.80 -1.94
CA VAL A 149 15.28 6.71 -2.40
C VAL A 149 15.79 6.18 -3.74
N ALA A 150 15.95 4.86 -3.83
CA ALA A 150 16.38 4.22 -5.06
C ALA A 150 15.32 4.40 -6.16
N THR A 151 15.75 4.90 -7.31
CA THR A 151 14.92 4.96 -8.51
C THR A 151 15.08 3.70 -9.34
N VAL A 152 14.00 3.25 -9.95
CA VAL A 152 14.00 2.15 -10.93
C VAL A 152 13.70 2.69 -12.33
N PRO A 153 14.21 2.08 -13.41
CA PRO A 153 13.79 2.45 -14.75
C PRO A 153 12.28 2.28 -14.89
N THR A 154 11.58 3.24 -15.49
CA THR A 154 10.10 3.22 -15.57
C THR A 154 9.58 1.92 -16.18
N ASP A 155 10.25 1.41 -17.21
CA ASP A 155 9.89 0.18 -17.91
C ASP A 155 9.90 -1.06 -17.02
N THR A 156 10.63 -1.07 -15.90
CA THR A 156 10.63 -2.23 -14.97
C THR A 156 9.36 -2.30 -14.14
N LEU A 157 8.62 -1.19 -14.02
CA LEU A 157 7.32 -1.15 -13.33
C LEU A 157 6.18 -1.65 -14.25
N VAL A 158 6.41 -1.66 -15.57
CA VAL A 158 5.44 -2.06 -16.58
C VAL A 158 5.51 -3.56 -16.83
N THR A 159 4.35 -4.22 -16.81
CA THR A 159 4.24 -5.63 -17.21
C THR A 159 3.74 -5.75 -18.65
N GLU A 160 4.01 -6.89 -19.29
CA GLU A 160 3.45 -7.21 -20.60
C GLU A 160 1.91 -7.28 -20.58
N TYR A 161 1.32 -7.66 -19.43
CA TYR A 161 -0.13 -7.66 -19.26
C TYR A 161 -0.67 -6.22 -19.33
N GLU A 162 -0.12 -5.30 -18.53
CA GLU A 162 -0.56 -3.89 -18.50
C GLU A 162 -0.31 -3.18 -19.84
N ARG A 163 0.78 -3.51 -20.54
CA ARG A 163 1.03 -2.98 -21.88
C ARG A 163 -0.07 -3.39 -22.87
N LYS A 164 -0.50 -4.66 -22.84
CA LYS A 164 -1.59 -5.16 -23.71
C LYS A 164 -2.93 -4.55 -23.35
N GLU A 165 -3.23 -4.44 -22.05
CA GLU A 165 -4.45 -3.79 -21.59
C GLU A 165 -4.47 -2.31 -22.03
N TRP A 166 -3.36 -1.59 -21.89
CA TRP A 166 -3.26 -0.22 -22.40
C TRP A 166 -3.46 -0.14 -23.91
N GLU A 167 -2.82 -1.02 -24.70
CA GLU A 167 -2.98 -1.03 -26.17
C GLU A 167 -4.42 -1.31 -26.62
N LYS A 168 -5.15 -2.15 -25.88
CA LYS A 168 -6.56 -2.42 -26.12
C LYS A 168 -7.44 -1.20 -25.85
N HIS A 169 -7.14 -0.43 -24.80
CA HIS A 169 -8.01 0.65 -24.32
C HIS A 169 -7.52 2.08 -24.66
N LYS A 170 -6.34 2.25 -25.26
CA LYS A 170 -5.80 3.59 -25.64
C LYS A 170 -6.70 4.38 -26.59
N ASN A 171 -7.61 3.71 -27.30
CA ASN A 171 -8.63 4.35 -28.11
C ASN A 171 -9.93 4.50 -27.28
N TYR A 172 -10.22 5.74 -26.88
CA TYR A 172 -11.34 6.14 -26.01
C TYR A 172 -12.70 5.51 -26.36
N LEU A 173 -13.02 5.39 -27.66
CA LEU A 173 -14.27 4.80 -28.13
C LEU A 173 -14.38 3.29 -27.81
N THR A 174 -13.27 2.56 -27.84
CA THR A 174 -13.28 1.10 -27.68
C THR A 174 -13.50 0.71 -26.22
N GLY A 175 -12.81 1.34 -25.27
CA GLY A 175 -12.95 1.01 -23.84
C GLY A 175 -14.34 1.34 -23.27
N VAL A 176 -14.87 2.53 -23.56
CA VAL A 176 -16.19 2.93 -23.03
C VAL A 176 -17.31 2.07 -23.62
N MET A 177 -17.25 1.76 -24.92
CA MET A 177 -18.31 0.97 -25.57
C MET A 177 -18.28 -0.51 -25.21
N GLN A 178 -17.11 -1.10 -24.96
CA GLN A 178 -16.98 -2.53 -24.65
C GLN A 178 -17.15 -2.85 -23.15
N ASP A 179 -16.68 -1.99 -22.25
CA ASP A 179 -16.59 -2.35 -20.83
C ASP A 179 -17.69 -1.73 -19.96
N PHE A 180 -18.18 -0.53 -20.30
CA PHE A 180 -19.18 0.19 -19.50
C PHE A 180 -20.62 0.08 -20.03
N ASN A 181 -20.81 -0.11 -21.34
CA ASN A 181 -22.13 -0.12 -21.98
C ASN A 181 -22.66 -1.52 -22.34
N CYS A 182 -22.02 -2.59 -21.85
CA CYS A 182 -22.41 -3.98 -22.13
C CYS A 182 -23.05 -4.71 -20.94
N GLN A 183 -23.49 -4.00 -19.90
CA GLN A 183 -24.30 -4.56 -18.81
C GLN A 183 -25.80 -4.39 -19.06
#